data_AF-A0A1K2HPK5-F1
#
_entry.id   AF-A0A1K2HPK5-F1
#
_cell.length_a   1.000
_cell.length_b   1.000
_cell.length_c   1.000
_cell.angle_alpha   90.00
_cell.angle_beta   90.00
_cell.angle_gamma   90.00
#
_symmetry.space_group_name_H-M   'P 1'
#
loop_
_entity.id
_entity.type
_entity.pdbx_description
1 polymer ?
#
loop_
_entity_poly.entity_id
_entity_poly.type
_entity_poly.pdbx_seq_one_letter_code
_entity_poly.pdbx_strand_id
1 'polypeptide(L)'
;MPKIALLLLALVLSAVLLALPVPIWLLPLPALAALAYAQYFPAPQAQLAEQESRPASVDVLPAGQELEALLKRQTRAAHEEVERVQGILNEAIVSLTSNFTLIANAARQQQEIALQTLGGDAGRGADHLINETGETLQAIGGLMLENHATAQRLTEEMMGMGLRVNDMMGELGGLDDIAKKIHFLSLNANIEAARAGEAGRGFVVVAEEVHKLAQYTRDFSERIRKSMGEVRNSISSMENAAGELSSRQGVETEKVRHHVDETLVDLRKLNEGQSQALNALSSMAQQTEQGIASATTALQFQDMVNQLLAHARRRIDALQAAMESTRLCQQQLQSGEAEALTRLRSALSAQEAALAHNPVAQRSIGQGDIELF
;
A
#
# COMPACT_ATOMS: atom_id res chain seq x y z
N MET A 1 1.37 -37.44 -113.10
CA MET A 1 1.65 -38.56 -114.03
C MET A 1 0.76 -39.82 -113.90
N PRO A 2 -0.13 -40.03 -112.90
CA PRO A 2 -1.05 -41.20 -112.91
C PRO A 2 -2.40 -40.97 -113.61
N LYS A 3 -2.75 -39.72 -113.97
CA LYS A 3 -4.06 -39.36 -114.53
C LYS A 3 -4.23 -39.65 -116.03
N ILE A 4 -3.13 -39.75 -116.79
CA ILE A 4 -3.16 -40.00 -118.25
C ILE A 4 -3.34 -41.49 -118.56
N ALA A 5 -2.77 -42.38 -117.74
CA ALA A 5 -2.93 -43.83 -117.88
C ALA A 5 -4.38 -44.30 -117.68
N LEU A 6 -5.11 -43.64 -116.77
CA LEU A 6 -6.52 -43.94 -116.48
C LEU A 6 -7.46 -43.55 -117.62
N LEU A 7 -7.16 -42.44 -118.33
CA LEU A 7 -7.91 -42.00 -119.51
C LEU A 7 -7.69 -42.91 -120.72
N LEU A 8 -6.47 -43.41 -120.93
CA LEU A 8 -6.18 -44.37 -122.01
C LEU A 8 -6.83 -45.74 -121.76
N LEU A 9 -6.87 -46.21 -120.52
CA LEU A 9 -7.53 -47.47 -120.16
C LEU A 9 -9.05 -47.41 -120.39
N ALA A 10 -9.69 -46.28 -120.07
CA ALA A 10 -11.12 -46.07 -120.29
C ALA A 10 -11.50 -46.00 -121.78
N LEU A 11 -10.61 -45.45 -122.62
CA LEU A 11 -10.84 -45.31 -124.06
C LEU A 11 -10.65 -46.64 -124.81
N VAL A 12 -9.75 -47.51 -124.35
CA VAL A 12 -9.62 -48.88 -124.86
C VAL A 12 -10.80 -49.76 -124.41
N LEU A 13 -11.29 -49.59 -123.17
CA LEU A 13 -12.44 -50.34 -122.66
C LEU A 13 -13.75 -49.98 -123.37
N SER A 14 -13.93 -48.74 -123.81
CA SER A 14 -15.14 -48.33 -124.55
C SER A 14 -15.13 -48.85 -126.00
N ALA A 15 -13.96 -48.94 -126.65
CA ALA A 15 -13.79 -49.58 -127.95
C ALA A 15 -13.99 -51.11 -127.88
N VAL A 16 -13.63 -51.70 -126.73
CA VAL A 16 -13.96 -53.07 -126.23
C VAL A 16 -15.29 -53.64 -126.69
N LEU A 17 -16.26 -52.77 -126.47
CA LEU A 17 -17.50 -53.17 -125.87
C LEU A 17 -18.62 -52.85 -126.89
N LEU A 18 -18.32 -52.01 -127.91
CA LEU A 18 -19.14 -51.72 -129.09
C LEU A 18 -19.24 -52.88 -130.10
N ALA A 19 -18.48 -53.96 -129.90
CA ALA A 19 -18.37 -55.10 -130.84
C ALA A 19 -19.21 -56.34 -130.47
N LEU A 20 -20.09 -56.27 -129.48
CA LEU A 20 -20.90 -57.40 -128.99
C LEU A 20 -22.42 -57.18 -129.18
N PRO A 21 -23.15 -58.08 -129.87
CA PRO A 21 -24.55 -57.86 -130.23
C PRO A 21 -25.53 -58.45 -129.20
N VAL A 22 -25.56 -57.96 -127.96
CA VAL A 22 -26.65 -58.16 -126.97
C VAL A 22 -26.60 -57.00 -125.95
N PRO A 23 -27.73 -56.40 -125.49
CA PRO A 23 -27.71 -55.24 -124.60
C PRO A 23 -27.46 -55.65 -123.14
N ILE A 24 -26.23 -56.04 -122.80
CA ILE A 24 -25.76 -56.21 -121.41
C ILE A 24 -25.19 -54.89 -120.84
N TRP A 25 -25.10 -53.87 -121.69
CA TRP A 25 -24.58 -52.53 -121.42
C TRP A 25 -25.41 -51.65 -120.49
N LEU A 26 -26.61 -52.07 -120.08
CA LEU A 26 -27.44 -51.33 -119.12
C LEU A 26 -27.12 -51.67 -117.66
N LEU A 27 -26.27 -52.66 -117.39
CA LEU A 27 -25.94 -53.08 -116.03
C LEU A 27 -24.85 -52.26 -115.28
N PRO A 28 -23.91 -51.52 -115.91
CA PRO A 28 -22.91 -50.76 -115.15
C PRO A 28 -23.27 -49.27 -114.98
N LEU A 29 -24.31 -48.77 -115.66
CA LEU A 29 -24.74 -47.36 -115.57
C LEU A 29 -25.09 -46.88 -114.14
N PRO A 30 -25.81 -47.66 -113.30
CA PRO A 30 -26.06 -47.22 -111.93
C PRO A 30 -24.80 -47.27 -111.04
N ALA A 31 -23.85 -48.17 -111.32
CA ALA A 31 -22.61 -48.30 -110.54
C ALA A 31 -21.63 -47.16 -110.82
N LEU A 32 -21.50 -46.74 -112.08
CA LEU A 32 -20.68 -45.58 -112.47
C LEU A 32 -21.29 -44.26 -112.00
N ALA A 33 -22.64 -44.13 -112.02
CA ALA A 33 -23.32 -42.98 -111.44
C ALA A 33 -23.14 -42.89 -109.92
N ALA A 34 -23.17 -44.03 -109.20
CA ALA A 34 -22.92 -44.07 -107.75
C ALA A 34 -21.46 -43.72 -107.38
N LEU A 35 -20.48 -44.15 -108.18
CA LEU A 35 -19.06 -43.79 -108.01
C LEU A 35 -18.78 -42.32 -108.32
N ALA A 36 -19.42 -41.75 -109.34
CA ALA A 36 -19.34 -40.33 -109.65
C ALA A 36 -20.03 -39.48 -108.56
N TYR A 37 -21.19 -39.91 -108.06
CA TYR A 37 -21.88 -39.27 -106.94
C TYR A 37 -21.02 -39.27 -105.67
N ALA A 38 -20.35 -40.37 -105.35
CA ALA A 38 -19.47 -40.47 -104.18
C ALA A 38 -18.15 -39.66 -104.28
N GLN A 39 -17.70 -39.31 -105.50
CA GLN A 39 -16.50 -38.48 -105.69
C GLN A 39 -16.81 -36.98 -105.83
N TYR A 40 -18.00 -36.59 -106.30
CA TYR A 40 -18.37 -35.18 -106.48
C TYR A 40 -19.25 -34.62 -105.36
N PHE A 41 -20.03 -35.47 -104.68
CA PHE A 41 -20.68 -35.11 -103.42
C PHE A 41 -19.83 -35.67 -102.27
N PRO A 42 -19.04 -34.84 -101.56
CA PRO A 42 -18.45 -35.31 -100.31
C PRO A 42 -19.59 -35.80 -99.43
N ALA A 43 -19.36 -36.91 -98.72
CA ALA A 43 -20.28 -37.40 -97.69
C ALA A 43 -20.78 -36.19 -96.90
N PRO A 44 -22.09 -36.10 -96.56
CA PRO A 44 -22.50 -35.13 -95.57
C PRO A 44 -21.55 -35.39 -94.41
N GLN A 45 -20.74 -34.39 -94.07
CA GLN A 45 -20.02 -34.45 -92.81
C GLN A 45 -21.13 -34.85 -91.85
N ALA A 46 -21.02 -36.06 -91.28
CA ALA A 46 -21.47 -36.19 -89.93
C ALA A 46 -20.79 -35.00 -89.28
N GLN A 47 -21.58 -33.96 -89.01
CA GLN A 47 -21.41 -33.26 -87.78
C GLN A 47 -21.37 -34.42 -86.77
N LEU A 48 -20.17 -34.98 -86.55
CA LEU A 48 -19.54 -34.79 -85.27
C LEU A 48 -19.87 -33.34 -84.96
N ALA A 49 -21.05 -33.16 -84.36
CA ALA A 49 -21.11 -32.32 -83.22
C ALA A 49 -19.83 -32.75 -82.48
N GLU A 50 -18.80 -31.94 -82.60
CA GLU A 50 -18.41 -31.22 -81.41
C GLU A 50 -19.72 -30.85 -80.69
N GLN A 51 -20.27 -31.85 -79.97
CA GLN A 51 -20.28 -31.72 -78.54
C GLN A 51 -18.84 -31.29 -78.21
N GLU A 52 -18.57 -29.98 -78.36
CA GLU A 52 -18.44 -29.18 -77.16
C GLU A 52 -19.54 -29.74 -76.25
N SER A 53 -19.19 -30.79 -75.50
CA SER A 53 -19.59 -30.89 -74.13
C SER A 53 -19.15 -29.54 -73.56
N ARG A 54 -19.95 -28.50 -73.81
CA ARG A 54 -20.15 -27.41 -72.88
C ARG A 54 -20.32 -28.19 -71.59
N PRO A 55 -19.33 -28.17 -70.67
CA PRO A 55 -19.50 -28.85 -69.41
C PRO A 55 -20.86 -28.40 -68.93
N ALA A 56 -21.77 -29.36 -68.69
CA ALA A 56 -23.17 -29.11 -68.36
C ALA A 56 -23.20 -27.89 -67.46
N SER A 57 -23.77 -26.76 -67.92
CA SER A 57 -23.51 -25.42 -67.36
C SER A 57 -23.51 -25.52 -65.84
N VAL A 58 -22.33 -25.64 -65.25
CA VAL A 58 -22.23 -25.99 -63.84
C VAL A 58 -22.73 -24.74 -63.13
N ASP A 59 -23.84 -24.86 -62.41
CA ASP A 59 -24.44 -23.71 -61.76
C ASP A 59 -23.53 -23.26 -60.61
N VAL A 60 -22.71 -22.25 -60.90
CA VAL A 60 -21.70 -21.71 -59.98
C VAL A 60 -22.34 -20.75 -58.97
N LEU A 61 -23.56 -20.25 -59.22
CA LEU A 61 -24.26 -19.31 -58.33
C LEU A 61 -24.38 -19.83 -56.88
N PRO A 62 -24.89 -21.05 -56.62
CA PRO A 62 -25.09 -21.51 -55.25
C PRO A 62 -23.79 -21.69 -54.47
N ALA A 63 -22.70 -22.15 -55.11
CA ALA A 63 -21.39 -22.23 -54.47
C ALA A 63 -20.80 -20.82 -54.17
N GLY A 64 -21.03 -19.86 -55.06
CA GLY A 64 -20.68 -18.46 -54.82
C GLY A 64 -21.44 -17.84 -53.65
N GLN A 65 -22.75 -18.11 -53.53
CA GLN A 65 -23.58 -17.66 -52.41
C GLN A 65 -23.16 -18.29 -51.07
N GLU A 66 -22.83 -19.59 -51.06
CA GLU A 66 -22.30 -20.28 -49.88
C GLU A 66 -20.97 -19.67 -49.41
N LEU A 67 -20.05 -19.41 -50.34
CA LEU A 67 -18.78 -18.76 -50.04
C LEU A 67 -18.98 -17.33 -49.53
N GLU A 68 -19.84 -16.54 -50.16
CA GLU A 68 -20.15 -15.18 -49.73
C GLU A 68 -20.75 -15.18 -48.31
N ALA A 69 -21.65 -16.12 -48.02
CA ALA A 69 -22.24 -16.28 -46.70
C ALA A 69 -21.20 -16.69 -45.65
N LEU A 70 -20.26 -17.58 -45.99
CA LEU A 70 -19.16 -17.97 -45.12
C LEU A 70 -18.22 -16.79 -44.86
N LEU A 71 -17.78 -16.08 -45.91
CA LEU A 71 -16.93 -14.91 -45.83
C LEU A 71 -17.54 -13.84 -44.91
N LYS A 72 -18.81 -13.50 -45.13
CA LYS A 72 -19.54 -12.54 -44.28
C LYS A 72 -19.61 -13.00 -42.83
N ARG A 73 -19.95 -14.27 -42.57
CA ARG A 73 -20.04 -14.81 -41.20
C ARG A 73 -18.70 -14.77 -40.48
N GLN A 74 -17.64 -15.26 -41.11
CA GLN A 74 -16.31 -15.33 -40.49
C GLN A 74 -15.69 -13.95 -40.30
N THR A 75 -15.87 -13.04 -41.26
CA THR A 75 -15.39 -11.65 -41.14
C THR A 75 -16.11 -10.93 -40.00
N ARG A 76 -17.43 -11.11 -39.88
CA ARG A 76 -18.21 -10.57 -38.77
C ARG A 76 -17.74 -11.13 -37.42
N ALA A 77 -17.57 -12.45 -37.33
CA ALA A 77 -17.11 -13.09 -36.10
C ALA A 77 -15.70 -12.64 -35.69
N ALA A 78 -14.77 -12.51 -36.64
CA ALA A 78 -13.44 -11.98 -36.37
C ALA A 78 -13.49 -10.52 -35.90
N HIS A 79 -14.36 -9.70 -36.50
CA HIS A 79 -14.58 -8.32 -36.06
C HIS A 79 -15.12 -8.27 -34.62
N GLU A 80 -16.13 -9.08 -34.30
CA GLU A 80 -16.68 -9.18 -32.94
C GLU A 80 -15.66 -9.69 -31.90
N GLU A 81 -14.71 -10.55 -32.29
CA GLU A 81 -13.61 -10.99 -31.42
C GLU A 81 -12.60 -9.86 -31.18
N VAL A 82 -12.28 -9.05 -32.20
CA VAL A 82 -11.42 -7.86 -32.07
C VAL A 82 -12.08 -6.78 -31.22
N GLU A 83 -13.38 -6.51 -31.41
CA GLU A 83 -14.13 -5.57 -30.55
C GLU A 83 -14.16 -6.05 -29.09
N ARG A 84 -14.32 -7.35 -28.86
CA ARG A 84 -14.22 -7.94 -27.51
C ARG A 84 -12.84 -7.74 -26.89
N VAL A 85 -11.77 -7.98 -27.64
CA VAL A 85 -10.39 -7.73 -27.19
C VAL A 85 -10.22 -6.26 -26.78
N GLN A 86 -10.69 -5.33 -27.59
CA GLN A 86 -10.62 -3.89 -27.28
C GLN A 86 -11.41 -3.54 -26.02
N GLY A 87 -12.60 -4.11 -25.83
CA GLY A 87 -13.41 -3.92 -24.62
C GLY A 87 -12.70 -4.40 -23.35
N ILE A 88 -12.18 -5.64 -23.38
CA ILE A 88 -11.46 -6.24 -22.25
C ILE A 88 -10.20 -5.45 -21.91
N LEU A 89 -9.42 -5.03 -22.93
CA LEU A 89 -8.23 -4.21 -22.72
C LEU A 89 -8.58 -2.87 -22.05
N ASN A 90 -9.62 -2.19 -22.54
CA ASN A 90 -10.02 -0.91 -21.99
C ASN A 90 -10.47 -1.03 -20.53
N GLU A 91 -11.31 -2.03 -20.22
CA GLU A 91 -11.75 -2.31 -18.85
C GLU A 91 -10.58 -2.63 -17.92
N ALA A 92 -9.65 -3.48 -18.36
CA ALA A 92 -8.49 -3.86 -17.58
C ALA A 92 -7.54 -2.68 -17.34
N ILE A 93 -7.29 -1.84 -18.34
CA ILE A 93 -6.44 -0.63 -18.20
C ILE A 93 -7.06 0.34 -17.19
N VAL A 94 -8.38 0.58 -17.27
CA VAL A 94 -9.09 1.44 -16.32
C VAL A 94 -9.01 0.86 -14.91
N SER A 95 -9.26 -0.43 -14.75
CA SER A 95 -9.17 -1.14 -13.46
C SER A 95 -7.77 -1.08 -12.85
N LEU A 96 -6.73 -1.41 -13.64
CA LEU A 96 -5.33 -1.34 -13.21
C LEU A 96 -4.93 0.07 -12.81
N THR A 97 -5.27 1.07 -13.62
CA THR A 97 -4.95 2.48 -13.33
C THR A 97 -5.60 2.92 -12.02
N SER A 98 -6.87 2.54 -11.79
CA SER A 98 -7.58 2.83 -10.54
C SER A 98 -6.88 2.17 -9.34
N ASN A 99 -6.59 0.86 -9.43
CA ASN A 99 -5.93 0.11 -8.35
C ASN A 99 -4.53 0.66 -8.03
N PHE A 100 -3.70 0.97 -9.03
CA PHE A 100 -2.38 1.57 -8.80
C PHE A 100 -2.48 2.97 -8.19
N THR A 101 -3.50 3.76 -8.55
CA THR A 101 -3.73 5.08 -7.94
C THR A 101 -4.12 4.93 -6.47
N LEU A 102 -5.00 3.97 -6.14
CA LEU A 102 -5.36 3.65 -4.76
C LEU A 102 -4.14 3.21 -3.94
N ILE A 103 -3.34 2.27 -4.45
CA ILE A 103 -2.11 1.80 -3.82
C ILE A 103 -1.12 2.96 -3.60
N ALA A 104 -0.90 3.80 -4.61
CA ALA A 104 0.02 4.93 -4.51
C ALA A 104 -0.45 5.98 -3.47
N ASN A 105 -1.76 6.24 -3.40
CA ASN A 105 -2.34 7.12 -2.38
C ASN A 105 -2.18 6.54 -0.98
N ALA A 106 -2.51 5.26 -0.80
CA ALA A 106 -2.37 4.56 0.47
C ALA A 106 -0.89 4.55 0.92
N ALA A 107 0.05 4.24 0.03
CA ALA A 107 1.48 4.25 0.34
C ALA A 107 1.97 5.64 0.77
N ARG A 108 1.54 6.72 0.10
CA ARG A 108 1.89 8.10 0.49
C ARG A 108 1.38 8.46 1.87
N GLN A 109 0.10 8.18 2.14
CA GLN A 109 -0.49 8.45 3.44
C GLN A 109 0.13 7.56 4.54
N GLN A 110 0.46 6.30 4.24
CA GLN A 110 1.15 5.42 5.18
C GLN A 110 2.52 5.99 5.53
N GLN A 111 3.26 6.50 4.55
CA GLN A 111 4.55 7.15 4.79
C GLN A 111 4.40 8.40 5.66
N GLU A 112 3.38 9.23 5.42
CA GLU A 112 3.11 10.43 6.22
C GLU A 112 2.81 10.08 7.68
N ILE A 113 1.90 9.12 7.92
CA ILE A 113 1.55 8.65 9.26
C ILE A 113 2.75 7.97 9.93
N ALA A 114 3.51 7.15 9.19
CA ALA A 114 4.71 6.51 9.71
C ALA A 114 5.76 7.54 10.14
N LEU A 115 5.99 8.62 9.37
CA LEU A 115 6.91 9.69 9.77
C LEU A 115 6.44 10.43 11.03
N GLN A 116 5.13 10.61 11.21
CA GLN A 116 4.57 11.15 12.46
C GLN A 116 4.69 10.18 13.64
N THR A 117 4.77 8.87 13.36
CA THR A 117 4.73 7.78 14.36
C THR A 117 6.11 7.20 14.70
N LEU A 118 7.14 7.45 13.87
CA LEU A 118 8.51 6.92 14.00
C LEU A 118 9.26 7.54 15.21
N GLY A 119 8.78 7.20 16.40
CA GLY A 119 9.45 7.14 17.70
C GLY A 119 9.06 5.78 18.29
N GLY A 120 10.00 4.82 18.29
CA GLY A 120 9.75 3.37 18.30
C GLY A 120 9.04 2.79 19.54
N ASP A 121 8.60 1.53 19.42
CA ASP A 121 8.10 0.62 20.49
C ASP A 121 7.14 1.21 21.56
N ALA A 122 6.50 2.34 21.23
CA ALA A 122 5.98 3.27 22.22
C ALA A 122 4.61 2.90 22.79
N GLY A 123 3.87 1.95 22.22
CA GLY A 123 2.58 1.54 22.82
C GLY A 123 2.74 0.90 24.20
N ARG A 124 3.70 -0.02 24.37
CA ARG A 124 3.99 -0.65 25.69
C ARG A 124 4.99 0.16 26.52
N GLY A 125 5.93 0.83 25.85
CA GLY A 125 6.89 1.70 26.51
C GLY A 125 6.22 2.93 27.14
N ALA A 126 5.25 3.54 26.48
CA ALA A 126 4.55 4.72 26.99
C ALA A 126 3.67 4.40 28.20
N ASP A 127 2.95 3.28 28.21
CA ASP A 127 2.15 2.89 29.39
C ASP A 127 3.05 2.62 30.62
N HIS A 128 4.17 1.94 30.42
CA HIS A 128 5.16 1.74 31.49
C HIS A 128 5.75 3.07 31.94
N LEU A 129 6.16 3.93 31.00
CA LEU A 129 6.72 5.23 31.29
C LEU A 129 5.72 6.13 32.02
N ILE A 130 4.44 6.14 31.62
CA ILE A 130 3.37 6.89 32.28
C ILE A 130 3.18 6.39 33.72
N ASN A 131 3.18 5.08 33.94
CA ASN A 131 3.03 4.51 35.29
C ASN A 131 4.25 4.81 36.17
N GLU A 132 5.46 4.57 35.66
CA GLU A 132 6.72 4.84 36.38
C GLU A 132 6.90 6.34 36.67
N THR A 133 6.55 7.19 35.71
CA THR A 133 6.52 8.65 35.89
C THR A 133 5.46 9.02 36.93
N GLY A 134 4.26 8.44 36.88
CA GLY A 134 3.23 8.64 37.89
C GLY A 134 3.67 8.25 39.31
N GLU A 135 4.28 7.09 39.48
CA GLU A 135 4.78 6.59 40.77
C GLU A 135 5.92 7.46 41.33
N THR A 136 6.92 7.78 40.50
CA THR A 136 8.04 8.65 40.91
C THR A 136 7.55 10.04 41.32
N LEU A 137 6.56 10.58 40.63
CA LEU A 137 6.00 11.88 40.95
C LEU A 137 5.13 11.86 42.21
N GLN A 138 4.40 10.78 42.46
CA GLN A 138 3.70 10.59 43.72
C GLN A 138 4.69 10.49 44.90
N ALA A 139 5.82 9.83 44.71
CA ALA A 139 6.90 9.78 45.70
C ALA A 139 7.49 11.18 45.96
N ILE A 140 7.72 11.99 44.92
CA ILE A 140 8.16 13.39 45.06
C ILE A 140 7.14 14.21 45.85
N GLY A 141 5.85 14.10 45.54
CA GLY A 141 4.79 14.78 46.29
C GLY A 141 4.77 14.37 47.77
N GLY A 142 5.00 13.09 48.07
CA GLY A 142 5.14 12.58 49.43
C GLY A 142 6.34 13.18 50.17
N LEU A 143 7.52 13.20 49.54
CA LEU A 143 8.74 13.81 50.10
C LEU A 143 8.56 15.32 50.36
N MET A 144 7.83 16.02 49.49
CA MET A 144 7.53 17.43 49.68
C MET A 144 6.63 17.69 50.90
N LEU A 145 5.61 16.85 51.11
CA LEU A 145 4.74 16.91 52.29
C LEU A 145 5.52 16.62 53.58
N GLU A 146 6.40 15.61 53.57
CA GLU A 146 7.25 15.28 54.70
C GLU A 146 8.24 16.41 55.05
N ASN A 147 8.88 17.00 54.03
CA ASN A 147 9.76 18.14 54.22
C ASN A 147 9.01 19.36 54.79
N HIS A 148 7.78 19.61 54.32
CA HIS A 148 6.94 20.68 54.86
C HIS A 148 6.62 20.46 56.35
N ALA A 149 6.20 19.25 56.72
CA ALA A 149 5.94 18.89 58.11
C ALA A 149 7.21 19.01 58.99
N THR A 150 8.38 18.71 58.42
CA THR A 150 9.67 18.86 59.12
C THR A 150 10.03 20.33 59.33
N ALA A 151 9.80 21.20 58.34
CA ALA A 151 10.02 22.65 58.48
C ALA A 151 9.09 23.29 59.52
N GLN A 152 7.82 22.84 59.58
CA GLN A 152 6.88 23.29 60.62
C GLN A 152 7.37 22.90 62.02
N ARG A 153 7.78 21.65 62.21
CA ARG A 153 8.32 21.16 63.49
C ARG A 153 9.57 21.92 63.92
N LEU A 154 10.47 22.21 62.99
CA LEU A 154 11.65 23.04 63.26
C LEU A 154 11.27 24.43 63.75
N THR A 155 10.22 25.03 63.17
CA THR A 155 9.72 26.35 63.58
C THR A 155 9.18 26.32 65.02
N GLU A 156 8.43 25.28 65.39
CA GLU A 156 7.93 25.07 66.76
C GLU A 156 9.07 24.88 67.77
N GLU A 157 10.07 24.08 67.42
CA GLU A 157 11.26 23.87 68.27
C GLU A 157 12.05 25.16 68.49
N MET A 158 12.23 25.97 67.44
CA MET A 158 12.92 27.27 67.51
C MET A 158 12.16 28.24 68.42
N MET A 159 10.83 28.31 68.30
CA MET A 159 10.00 29.13 69.17
C MET A 159 10.15 28.71 70.64
N GLY A 160 10.17 27.40 70.90
CA GLY A 160 10.44 26.84 72.22
C GLY A 160 11.84 27.17 72.75
N MET A 161 12.86 27.17 71.89
CA MET A 161 14.21 27.62 72.26
C MET A 161 14.24 29.11 72.59
N GLY A 162 13.55 29.95 71.82
CA GLY A 162 13.45 31.39 72.06
C GLY A 162 12.89 31.71 73.44
N LEU A 163 11.83 31.00 73.85
CA LEU A 163 11.25 31.11 75.20
C LEU A 163 12.27 30.74 76.29
N ARG A 164 12.95 29.59 76.16
CA ARG A 164 13.97 29.14 77.14
C ARG A 164 15.13 30.14 77.27
N VAL A 165 15.59 30.72 76.17
CA VAL A 165 16.64 31.75 76.19
C VAL A 165 16.16 33.01 76.91
N ASN A 166 14.90 33.40 76.73
CA ASN A 166 14.33 34.54 77.44
C ASN A 166 14.24 34.29 78.95
N ASP A 167 13.82 33.08 79.36
CA ASP A 167 13.79 32.67 80.76
C ASP A 167 15.19 32.73 81.39
N MET A 168 16.21 32.18 80.71
CA MET A 168 17.61 32.26 81.16
C MET A 168 18.11 33.70 81.30
N MET A 169 17.74 34.62 80.38
CA MET A 169 18.07 36.03 80.53
C MET A 169 17.42 36.66 81.78
N GLY A 170 16.21 36.23 82.13
CA GLY A 170 15.53 36.61 83.36
C GLY A 170 16.28 36.16 84.61
N GLU A 171 16.71 34.90 84.66
CA GLU A 171 17.51 34.35 85.77
C GLU A 171 18.86 35.07 85.94
N LEU A 172 19.54 35.40 84.83
CA LEU A 172 20.78 36.21 84.85
C LEU A 172 20.55 37.62 85.40
N GLY A 173 19.36 38.20 85.21
CA GLY A 173 18.96 39.45 85.86
C GLY A 173 18.97 39.33 87.38
N GLY A 174 18.42 38.23 87.91
CA GLY A 174 18.45 37.93 89.35
C GLY A 174 19.88 37.74 89.89
N LEU A 175 20.78 37.13 89.11
CA LEU A 175 22.19 36.97 89.50
C LEU A 175 22.93 38.32 89.61
N ASP A 176 22.67 39.27 88.71
CA ASP A 176 23.25 40.62 88.82
C ASP A 176 22.77 41.34 90.09
N ASP A 177 21.50 41.17 90.47
CA ASP A 177 20.96 41.72 91.71
C ASP A 177 21.57 41.08 92.96
N ILE A 178 21.84 39.76 92.92
CA ILE A 178 22.58 39.06 93.99
C ILE A 178 24.01 39.58 94.07
N ALA A 179 24.71 39.71 92.94
CA ALA A 179 26.08 40.24 92.91
C ALA A 179 26.15 41.69 93.45
N LYS A 180 25.17 42.55 93.14
CA LYS A 180 25.04 43.89 93.74
C LYS A 180 24.84 43.84 95.26
N LYS A 181 23.98 42.95 95.76
CA LYS A 181 23.78 42.78 97.21
C LYS A 181 25.05 42.31 97.91
N ILE A 182 25.76 41.32 97.34
CA ILE A 182 27.03 40.85 97.88
C ILE A 182 28.07 41.98 97.88
N HIS A 183 28.14 42.77 96.82
CA HIS A 183 29.02 43.93 96.74
C HIS A 183 28.75 44.97 97.83
N PHE A 184 27.48 45.30 98.10
CA PHE A 184 27.13 46.21 99.21
C PHE A 184 27.43 45.59 100.57
N LEU A 185 27.18 44.28 100.74
CA LEU A 185 27.47 43.58 101.98
C LEU A 185 28.99 43.54 102.27
N SER A 186 29.81 43.31 101.23
CA SER A 186 31.26 43.29 101.35
C SER A 186 31.84 44.68 101.61
N LEU A 187 31.25 45.72 101.02
CA LEU A 187 31.61 47.11 101.29
C LEU A 187 31.32 47.48 102.75
N ASN A 188 30.15 47.13 103.27
CA ASN A 188 29.79 47.35 104.66
C ASN A 188 30.73 46.59 105.61
N ALA A 189 31.07 45.34 105.27
CA ALA A 189 32.02 44.54 106.04
C ALA A 189 33.44 45.15 106.04
N ASN A 190 33.89 45.68 104.90
CA ASN A 190 35.17 46.40 104.79
C ASN A 190 35.20 47.66 105.67
N ILE A 191 34.11 48.44 105.67
CA ILE A 191 33.98 49.64 106.51
C ILE A 191 34.04 49.26 108.00
N GLU A 192 33.30 48.24 108.43
CA GLU A 192 33.26 47.84 109.84
C GLU A 192 34.59 47.20 110.28
N ALA A 193 35.25 46.44 109.40
CA ALA A 193 36.58 45.90 109.64
C ALA A 193 37.66 46.99 109.76
N ALA A 194 37.57 48.06 108.96
CA ALA A 194 38.43 49.25 109.09
C ALA A 194 38.16 49.99 110.42
N ARG A 195 36.89 50.05 110.84
CA ARG A 195 36.47 50.68 112.10
C ARG A 195 36.97 49.94 113.35
N ALA A 196 37.14 48.62 113.26
CA ALA A 196 37.69 47.78 114.33
C ALA A 196 39.23 47.87 114.49
N GLY A 197 39.93 48.61 113.61
CA GLY A 197 41.37 48.84 113.71
C GLY A 197 42.21 47.55 113.60
N GLU A 198 43.19 47.36 114.48
CA GLU A 198 44.09 46.19 114.47
C GLU A 198 43.34 44.85 114.60
N ALA A 199 42.23 44.82 115.35
CA ALA A 199 41.41 43.61 115.54
C ALA A 199 40.63 43.21 114.26
N GLY A 200 40.45 44.14 113.32
CA GLY A 200 39.69 43.94 112.08
C GLY A 200 40.52 43.52 110.87
N ARG A 201 41.86 43.47 110.96
CA ARG A 201 42.75 43.21 109.81
C ARG A 201 42.42 41.92 109.04
N GLY A 202 42.10 40.83 109.73
CA GLY A 202 41.71 39.57 109.09
C GLY A 202 40.36 39.67 108.36
N PHE A 203 39.42 40.46 108.87
CA PHE A 203 38.11 40.68 108.26
C PHE A 203 38.19 41.58 107.02
N VAL A 204 39.12 42.54 106.98
CA VAL A 204 39.37 43.36 105.78
C VAL A 204 39.75 42.47 104.59
N VAL A 205 40.67 41.52 104.79
CA VAL A 205 41.10 40.61 103.70
C VAL A 205 39.93 39.77 103.18
N VAL A 206 39.10 39.24 104.08
CA VAL A 206 37.91 38.46 103.68
C VAL A 206 36.89 39.34 102.95
N ALA A 207 36.62 40.55 103.43
CA ALA A 207 35.67 41.47 102.81
C ALA A 207 36.15 41.97 101.43
N GLU A 208 37.45 42.19 101.24
CA GLU A 208 38.04 42.46 99.93
C GLU A 208 37.93 41.27 98.98
N GLU A 209 38.12 40.04 99.44
CA GLU A 209 37.97 38.84 98.63
C GLU A 209 36.50 38.62 98.20
N VAL A 210 35.55 38.82 99.12
CA VAL A 210 34.11 38.78 98.80
C VAL A 210 33.72 39.89 97.83
N HIS A 211 34.34 41.07 97.93
CA HIS A 211 34.15 42.15 96.95
C HIS A 211 34.62 41.77 95.55
N LYS A 212 35.83 41.21 95.44
CA LYS A 212 36.39 40.70 94.18
C LYS A 212 35.52 39.61 93.59
N LEU A 213 35.00 38.70 94.42
CA LEU A 213 34.09 37.64 93.98
C LEU A 213 32.75 38.20 93.46
N ALA A 214 32.21 39.25 94.09
CA ALA A 214 31.00 39.92 93.63
C ALA A 214 31.20 40.62 92.27
N GLN A 215 32.34 41.29 92.08
CA GLN A 215 32.72 41.88 90.80
C GLN A 215 32.89 40.82 89.72
N TYR A 216 33.64 39.76 90.02
CA TYR A 216 33.83 38.63 89.10
C TYR A 216 32.50 37.98 88.69
N THR A 217 31.57 37.82 89.64
CA THR A 217 30.23 37.26 89.37
C THR A 217 29.43 38.15 88.44
N ARG A 218 29.50 39.48 88.62
CA ARG A 218 28.87 40.45 87.70
C ARG A 218 29.47 40.34 86.29
N ASP A 219 30.80 40.41 86.19
CA ASP A 219 31.50 40.36 84.90
C ASP A 219 31.22 39.04 84.16
N PHE A 220 31.16 37.92 84.89
CA PHE A 220 30.81 36.62 84.34
C PHE A 220 29.34 36.58 83.87
N SER A 221 28.41 37.14 84.65
CA SER A 221 27.00 37.22 84.29
C SER A 221 26.79 38.08 83.04
N GLU A 222 27.53 39.18 82.88
CA GLU A 222 27.50 40.01 81.67
C GLU A 222 28.01 39.24 80.44
N ARG A 223 29.09 38.45 80.58
CA ARG A 223 29.57 37.57 79.49
C ARG A 223 28.52 36.55 79.07
N ILE A 224 27.84 35.91 80.03
CA ILE A 224 26.75 34.96 79.72
C ILE A 224 25.59 35.70 79.03
N ARG A 225 25.20 36.88 79.52
CA ARG A 225 24.13 37.68 78.91
C ARG A 225 24.45 38.03 77.45
N LYS A 226 25.70 38.39 77.15
CA LYS A 226 26.15 38.62 75.76
C LYS A 226 26.01 37.37 74.91
N SER A 227 26.51 36.23 75.39
CA SER A 227 26.41 34.94 74.68
C SER A 227 24.95 34.52 74.45
N MET A 228 24.07 34.69 75.43
CA MET A 228 22.63 34.44 75.27
C MET A 228 21.97 35.39 74.26
N GLY A 229 22.43 36.64 74.17
CA GLY A 229 22.02 37.58 73.13
C GLY A 229 22.40 37.09 71.72
N GLU A 230 23.61 36.54 71.56
CA GLU A 230 24.05 35.94 70.30
C GLU A 230 23.21 34.70 69.93
N VAL A 231 22.90 33.84 70.90
CA VAL A 231 22.00 32.68 70.72
C VAL A 231 20.60 33.13 70.29
N ARG A 232 20.03 34.16 70.94
CA ARG A 232 18.73 34.72 70.57
C ARG A 232 18.70 35.24 69.13
N ASN A 233 19.74 35.95 68.71
CA ASN A 233 19.87 36.45 67.33
C ASN A 233 19.97 35.30 66.33
N SER A 234 20.67 34.23 66.68
CA SER A 234 20.77 33.02 65.85
C SER A 234 19.41 32.32 65.71
N ILE A 235 18.64 32.17 66.81
CA ILE A 235 17.28 31.62 66.79
C ILE A 235 16.36 32.44 65.89
N SER A 236 16.34 33.77 66.05
CA SER A 236 15.50 34.65 65.21
C SER A 236 15.87 34.55 63.72
N SER A 237 17.17 34.39 63.41
CA SER A 237 17.62 34.19 62.04
C SER A 237 17.17 32.84 61.47
N MET A 238 17.17 31.78 62.29
CA MET A 238 16.66 30.46 61.92
C MET A 238 15.14 30.45 61.73
N GLU A 239 14.38 31.16 62.56
CA GLU A 239 12.93 31.34 62.39
C GLU A 239 12.58 32.01 61.05
N ASN A 240 13.29 33.08 60.70
CA ASN A 240 13.10 33.77 59.42
C ASN A 240 13.42 32.85 58.23
N ALA A 241 14.53 32.11 58.30
CA ALA A 241 14.91 31.17 57.25
C ALA A 241 13.89 30.02 57.10
N ALA A 242 13.37 29.48 58.21
CA ALA A 242 12.34 28.44 58.20
C ALA A 242 11.02 28.95 57.61
N GLY A 243 10.63 30.19 57.92
CA GLY A 243 9.44 30.83 57.33
C GLY A 243 9.57 31.06 55.82
N GLU A 244 10.73 31.52 55.36
CA GLU A 244 11.02 31.69 53.92
C GLU A 244 11.00 30.34 53.20
N LEU A 245 11.59 29.30 53.80
CA LEU A 245 11.57 27.94 53.26
C LEU A 245 10.13 27.40 53.12
N SER A 246 9.32 27.51 54.17
CA SER A 246 7.94 27.02 54.16
C SER A 246 7.07 27.72 53.11
N SER A 247 7.22 29.04 52.94
CA SER A 247 6.44 29.81 51.95
C SER A 247 6.85 29.47 50.51
N ARG A 248 8.14 29.35 50.22
CA ARG A 248 8.63 28.92 48.90
C ARG A 248 8.20 27.50 48.57
N GLN A 249 8.32 26.58 49.53
CA GLN A 249 8.06 25.17 49.29
C GLN A 249 6.59 24.90 48.96
N GLY A 250 5.64 25.60 49.57
CA GLY A 250 4.22 25.47 49.24
C GLY A 250 3.91 25.86 47.79
N VAL A 251 4.48 26.96 47.31
CA VAL A 251 4.27 27.45 45.93
C VAL A 251 4.94 26.53 44.90
N GLU A 252 6.18 26.11 45.15
CA GLU A 252 6.90 25.24 44.20
C GLU A 252 6.32 23.81 44.16
N THR A 253 5.82 23.29 45.29
CA THR A 253 5.13 21.99 45.32
C THR A 253 3.88 22.00 44.45
N GLU A 254 3.06 23.05 44.54
CA GLU A 254 1.84 23.14 43.73
C GLU A 254 2.14 23.31 42.24
N LYS A 255 3.19 24.07 41.88
CA LYS A 255 3.65 24.18 40.49
C LYS A 255 4.13 22.85 39.93
N VAL A 256 4.95 22.12 40.69
CA VAL A 256 5.42 20.79 40.29
C VAL A 256 4.23 19.86 40.11
N ARG A 257 3.29 19.82 41.06
CA ARG A 257 2.07 19.01 40.97
C ARG A 257 1.26 19.33 39.72
N HIS A 258 1.06 20.61 39.42
CA HIS A 258 0.30 21.04 38.25
C HIS A 258 0.99 20.67 36.93
N HIS A 259 2.30 20.92 36.83
CA HIS A 259 3.09 20.57 35.65
C HIS A 259 3.11 19.06 35.41
N VAL A 260 3.16 18.27 36.49
CA VAL A 260 3.02 16.82 36.45
C VAL A 260 1.67 16.40 35.87
N ASP A 261 0.57 16.95 36.39
CA ASP A 261 -0.77 16.63 35.90
C ASP A 261 -0.88 16.93 34.39
N GLU A 262 -0.34 18.06 33.93
CA GLU A 262 -0.29 18.42 32.50
C GLU A 262 0.53 17.43 31.67
N THR A 263 1.77 17.13 32.09
CA THR A 263 2.65 16.20 31.36
C THR A 263 2.05 14.79 31.25
N LEU A 264 1.39 14.29 32.30
CA LEU A 264 0.70 13.01 32.26
C LEU A 264 -0.51 13.02 31.30
N VAL A 265 -1.26 14.13 31.24
CA VAL A 265 -2.35 14.30 30.27
C VAL A 265 -1.81 14.32 28.84
N ASP A 266 -0.71 15.02 28.59
CA ASP A 266 -0.11 15.11 27.26
C ASP A 266 0.51 13.77 26.81
N LEU A 267 1.15 13.03 27.71
CA LEU A 267 1.63 11.68 27.43
C LEU A 267 0.49 10.72 27.08
N ARG A 268 -0.65 10.80 27.79
CA ARG A 268 -1.85 10.01 27.46
C ARG A 268 -2.38 10.33 26.06
N LYS A 269 -2.50 11.62 25.71
CA LYS A 269 -2.92 12.05 24.36
C LYS A 269 -1.97 11.55 23.28
N LEU A 270 -0.66 11.62 23.54
CA LEU A 270 0.36 11.12 22.63
C LEU A 270 0.21 9.62 22.40
N ASN A 271 0.04 8.83 23.47
CA ASN A 271 -0.15 7.38 23.36
C ASN A 271 -1.46 7.02 22.62
N GLU A 272 -2.55 7.73 22.90
CA GLU A 272 -3.81 7.54 22.20
C GLU A 272 -3.70 7.87 20.70
N GLY A 273 -3.08 9.01 20.36
CA GLY A 273 -2.82 9.41 18.97
C GLY A 273 -1.95 8.39 18.23
N GLN A 274 -0.96 7.81 18.91
CA GLN A 274 -0.12 6.77 18.35
C GLN A 274 -0.88 5.45 18.11
N SER A 275 -1.73 5.04 19.04
CA SER A 275 -2.59 3.86 18.85
C SER A 275 -3.56 4.04 17.68
N GLN A 276 -4.13 5.23 17.52
CA GLN A 276 -4.98 5.57 16.37
C GLN A 276 -4.18 5.52 15.05
N ALA A 277 -2.96 6.06 15.04
CA ALA A 277 -2.06 6.01 13.89
C ALA A 277 -1.71 4.56 13.48
N LEU A 278 -1.41 3.68 14.44
CA LEU A 278 -1.15 2.26 14.18
C LEU A 278 -2.36 1.54 13.57
N ASN A 279 -3.56 1.80 14.09
CA ASN A 279 -4.79 1.24 13.54
C ASN A 279 -5.05 1.73 12.10
N ALA A 280 -4.80 3.01 11.84
CA ALA A 280 -4.89 3.57 10.49
C ALA A 280 -3.89 2.91 9.53
N LEU A 281 -2.62 2.77 9.94
CA LEU A 281 -1.59 2.09 9.16
C LEU A 281 -1.98 0.65 8.82
N SER A 282 -2.53 -0.10 9.80
CA SER A 282 -3.01 -1.47 9.60
C SER A 282 -4.16 -1.53 8.59
N SER A 283 -5.15 -0.64 8.69
CA SER A 283 -6.27 -0.58 7.75
C SER A 283 -5.80 -0.27 6.33
N MET A 284 -4.87 0.67 6.20
CA MET A 284 -4.28 1.05 4.92
C MET A 284 -3.42 -0.07 4.30
N ALA A 285 -2.75 -0.87 5.14
CA ALA A 285 -2.00 -2.04 4.67
C ALA A 285 -2.96 -3.06 4.05
N GLN A 286 -4.09 -3.34 4.72
CA GLN A 286 -5.12 -4.22 4.19
C GLN A 286 -5.73 -3.70 2.88
N GLN A 287 -6.00 -2.40 2.78
CA GLN A 287 -6.47 -1.78 1.52
C GLN A 287 -5.44 -1.92 0.39
N THR A 288 -4.15 -1.77 0.71
CA THR A 288 -3.06 -1.94 -0.25
C THR A 288 -2.98 -3.39 -0.73
N GLU A 289 -3.05 -4.37 0.19
CA GLU A 289 -3.11 -5.79 -0.16
C GLU A 289 -4.29 -6.12 -1.08
N GLN A 290 -5.48 -5.61 -0.75
CA GLN A 290 -6.68 -5.83 -1.57
C GLN A 290 -6.57 -5.17 -2.95
N GLY A 291 -5.95 -3.98 -3.02
CA GLY A 291 -5.64 -3.31 -4.29
C GLY A 291 -4.66 -4.11 -5.14
N ILE A 292 -3.61 -4.68 -4.54
CA ILE A 292 -2.64 -5.54 -5.22
C ILE A 292 -3.30 -6.81 -5.73
N ALA A 293 -4.13 -7.46 -4.92
CA ALA A 293 -4.86 -8.66 -5.32
C ALA A 293 -5.78 -8.37 -6.52
N SER A 294 -6.54 -7.27 -6.46
CA SER A 294 -7.43 -6.84 -7.54
C SER A 294 -6.66 -6.49 -8.83
N ALA A 295 -5.51 -5.83 -8.72
CA ALA A 295 -4.64 -5.56 -9.84
C ALA A 295 -4.08 -6.85 -10.46
N THR A 296 -3.74 -7.84 -9.63
CA THR A 296 -3.25 -9.15 -10.07
C THR A 296 -4.33 -9.92 -10.84
N THR A 297 -5.56 -9.92 -10.35
CA THR A 297 -6.70 -10.50 -11.08
C THR A 297 -6.95 -9.77 -12.40
N ALA A 298 -6.85 -8.43 -12.40
CA ALA A 298 -7.00 -7.67 -13.63
C ALA A 298 -6.00 -8.13 -14.69
N LEU A 299 -4.72 -8.35 -14.34
CA LEU A 299 -3.67 -8.83 -15.27
C LEU A 299 -4.01 -10.13 -16.02
N GLN A 300 -4.93 -10.97 -15.51
CA GLN A 300 -5.39 -12.18 -16.20
C GLN A 300 -6.10 -11.88 -17.52
N PHE A 301 -6.49 -10.63 -17.79
CA PHE A 301 -7.01 -10.21 -19.10
C PHE A 301 -6.07 -10.59 -20.25
N GLN A 302 -4.75 -10.65 -20.01
CA GLN A 302 -3.75 -10.96 -21.02
C GLN A 302 -3.98 -12.34 -21.65
N ASP A 303 -4.33 -13.34 -20.84
CA ASP A 303 -4.59 -14.70 -21.34
C ASP A 303 -5.85 -14.74 -22.20
N MET A 304 -6.90 -14.05 -21.77
CA MET A 304 -8.16 -13.90 -22.51
C MET A 304 -7.94 -13.22 -23.87
N VAL A 305 -7.15 -12.14 -23.89
CA VAL A 305 -6.81 -11.41 -25.12
C VAL A 305 -5.99 -12.29 -26.06
N ASN A 306 -4.97 -12.99 -25.54
CA ASN A 306 -4.16 -13.91 -26.34
C ASN A 306 -5.01 -15.03 -26.96
N GLN A 307 -5.97 -15.57 -26.21
CA GLN A 307 -6.87 -16.61 -26.70
C GLN A 307 -7.78 -16.07 -27.81
N LEU A 308 -8.44 -14.92 -27.60
CA LEU A 308 -9.30 -14.29 -28.61
C LEU A 308 -8.53 -13.91 -29.88
N LEU A 309 -7.32 -13.38 -29.75
CA LEU A 309 -6.46 -13.08 -30.91
C LEU A 309 -6.05 -14.34 -31.67
N ALA A 310 -5.75 -15.44 -30.98
CA ALA A 310 -5.46 -16.72 -31.62
C ALA A 310 -6.68 -17.30 -32.36
N HIS A 311 -7.90 -17.05 -31.87
CA HIS A 311 -9.14 -17.40 -32.57
C HIS A 311 -9.37 -16.53 -33.80
N ALA A 312 -9.23 -15.21 -33.67
CA ALA A 312 -9.38 -14.29 -34.78
C ALA A 312 -8.37 -14.60 -35.89
N ARG A 313 -7.12 -14.92 -35.53
CA ARG A 313 -6.09 -15.36 -36.47
C ARG A 313 -6.49 -16.64 -37.21
N ARG A 314 -6.96 -17.68 -36.50
CA ARG A 314 -7.45 -18.93 -37.13
C ARG A 314 -8.60 -18.67 -38.11
N ARG A 315 -9.50 -17.74 -37.80
CA ARG A 315 -10.57 -17.34 -38.73
C ARG A 315 -10.01 -16.66 -39.98
N ILE A 316 -9.05 -15.75 -39.83
CA ILE A 316 -8.39 -15.08 -40.95
C ILE A 316 -7.66 -16.09 -41.84
N ASP A 317 -6.88 -17.01 -41.24
CA ASP A 317 -6.18 -18.06 -41.96
C ASP A 317 -7.18 -18.95 -42.74
N ALA A 318 -8.33 -19.24 -42.15
CA ALA A 318 -9.37 -20.00 -42.82
C ALA A 318 -10.02 -19.22 -43.99
N LEU A 319 -10.26 -17.92 -43.83
CA LEU A 319 -10.75 -17.08 -44.92
C LEU A 319 -9.77 -17.05 -46.09
N GLN A 320 -8.47 -16.96 -45.82
CA GLN A 320 -7.43 -17.00 -46.86
C GLN A 320 -7.44 -18.34 -47.60
N ALA A 321 -7.50 -19.47 -46.88
CA ALA A 321 -7.58 -20.79 -47.50
C ALA A 321 -8.89 -21.03 -48.27
N ALA A 322 -10.02 -20.43 -47.84
CA ALA A 322 -11.28 -20.47 -48.58
C ALA A 322 -11.18 -19.68 -49.90
N MET A 323 -10.55 -18.51 -49.88
CA MET A 323 -10.28 -17.71 -51.09
C MET A 323 -9.36 -18.46 -52.07
N GLU A 324 -8.31 -19.11 -51.57
CA GLU A 324 -7.38 -19.89 -52.38
C GLU A 324 -8.05 -21.13 -53.00
N SER A 325 -8.86 -21.86 -52.21
CA SER A 325 -9.67 -22.98 -52.70
C SER A 325 -10.65 -22.56 -53.79
N THR A 326 -11.24 -21.36 -53.64
CA THR A 326 -12.14 -20.78 -54.66
C THR A 326 -11.39 -20.45 -55.95
N ARG A 327 -10.19 -19.87 -55.84
CA ARG A 327 -9.34 -19.55 -56.99
C ARG A 327 -8.92 -20.82 -57.74
N LEU A 328 -8.52 -21.87 -57.02
CA LEU A 328 -8.20 -23.18 -57.59
C LEU A 328 -9.41 -23.80 -58.30
N CYS A 329 -10.58 -23.76 -57.67
CA CYS A 329 -11.83 -24.23 -58.26
C CYS A 329 -12.15 -23.48 -59.57
N GLN A 330 -11.99 -22.15 -59.59
CA GLN A 330 -12.20 -21.33 -60.79
C GLN A 330 -11.26 -21.73 -61.93
N GLN A 331 -9.98 -22.03 -61.64
CA GLN A 331 -9.03 -22.53 -62.65
C GLN A 331 -9.41 -23.93 -63.16
N GLN A 332 -9.80 -24.84 -62.26
CA GLN A 332 -10.19 -26.21 -62.62
C GLN A 332 -11.48 -26.27 -63.46
N LEU A 333 -12.44 -25.40 -63.16
CA LEU A 333 -13.64 -25.21 -63.96
C LEU A 333 -13.33 -24.70 -65.38
N GLN A 334 -12.35 -23.80 -65.52
CA GLN A 334 -11.88 -23.33 -66.83
C GLN A 334 -11.20 -24.44 -67.65
N SER A 335 -10.55 -25.40 -66.99
CA SER A 335 -9.98 -26.60 -67.63
C SER A 335 -10.98 -27.75 -67.84
N GLY A 336 -12.25 -27.59 -67.46
CA GLY A 336 -13.32 -28.57 -67.70
C GLY A 336 -13.50 -29.64 -66.61
N GLU A 337 -12.88 -29.51 -65.44
CA GLU A 337 -13.10 -30.44 -64.31
C GLU A 337 -14.42 -30.13 -63.59
N ALA A 338 -15.47 -30.88 -63.88
CA ALA A 338 -16.80 -30.69 -63.27
C ALA A 338 -16.84 -31.00 -61.75
N GLU A 339 -15.92 -31.82 -61.23
CA GLU A 339 -15.86 -32.18 -59.80
C GLU A 339 -15.29 -31.08 -58.89
N ALA A 340 -14.65 -30.06 -59.47
CA ALA A 340 -14.00 -28.99 -58.71
C ALA A 340 -14.98 -28.28 -57.75
N LEU A 341 -16.24 -28.10 -58.17
CA LEU A 341 -17.28 -27.46 -57.36
C LEU A 341 -17.63 -28.27 -56.11
N THR A 342 -17.68 -29.60 -56.24
CA THR A 342 -17.96 -30.52 -55.14
C THR A 342 -16.82 -30.54 -54.13
N ARG A 343 -15.56 -30.53 -54.60
CA ARG A 343 -14.37 -30.41 -53.74
C ARG A 343 -14.37 -29.10 -52.97
N LEU A 344 -14.66 -27.98 -53.63
CA LEU A 344 -14.75 -26.66 -52.98
C LEU A 344 -15.77 -26.66 -51.85
N ARG A 345 -17.00 -27.17 -52.09
CA ARG A 345 -18.03 -27.28 -51.06
C ARG A 345 -17.59 -28.12 -49.86
N SER A 346 -16.92 -29.25 -50.12
CA SER A 346 -16.40 -30.10 -49.04
C SER A 346 -15.32 -29.39 -48.21
N ALA A 347 -14.43 -28.62 -48.84
CA ALA A 347 -13.39 -27.86 -48.16
C ALA A 347 -13.97 -26.72 -47.31
N LEU A 348 -14.94 -25.97 -47.86
CA LEU A 348 -15.62 -24.88 -47.15
C LEU A 348 -16.39 -25.39 -45.92
N SER A 349 -17.13 -26.49 -46.06
CA SER A 349 -17.85 -27.10 -44.93
C SER A 349 -16.92 -27.63 -43.84
N ALA A 350 -15.79 -28.24 -44.20
CA ALA A 350 -14.78 -28.69 -43.24
C ALA A 350 -14.16 -27.52 -42.46
N GLN A 351 -13.88 -26.40 -43.12
CA GLN A 351 -13.40 -25.18 -42.46
C GLN A 351 -14.44 -24.57 -41.52
N GLU A 352 -15.71 -24.50 -41.93
CA GLU A 352 -16.77 -23.97 -41.08
C GLU A 352 -16.95 -24.82 -39.82
N ALA A 353 -16.87 -26.15 -39.94
CA ALA A 353 -16.91 -27.07 -38.80
C ALA A 353 -15.73 -26.88 -37.83
N ALA A 354 -14.50 -26.67 -38.34
CA ALA A 354 -13.31 -26.44 -37.52
C ALA A 354 -13.36 -25.15 -36.69
N LEU A 355 -14.15 -24.16 -37.12
CA LEU A 355 -14.29 -22.84 -36.49
C LEU A 355 -15.55 -22.69 -35.62
N ALA A 356 -16.41 -23.71 -35.58
CA ALA A 356 -17.68 -23.67 -34.87
C ALA A 356 -17.53 -23.68 -33.34
N HIS A 357 -16.40 -24.17 -32.80
CA HIS A 357 -16.13 -24.16 -31.37
C HIS A 357 -15.43 -22.86 -30.94
N ASN A 358 -16.16 -22.00 -30.25
CA ASN A 358 -15.61 -20.86 -29.51
C ASN A 358 -15.54 -21.22 -28.02
N PRO A 359 -14.36 -21.53 -27.47
CA PRO A 359 -14.18 -21.91 -26.07
C PRO A 359 -14.32 -20.74 -25.08
N VAL A 360 -14.34 -19.49 -25.56
CA VAL A 360 -14.43 -18.30 -24.70
C VAL A 360 -15.89 -17.85 -24.57
N ALA A 361 -16.72 -18.65 -23.89
CA ALA A 361 -18.08 -18.26 -23.53
C ALA A 361 -18.13 -17.42 -22.23
N GLN A 362 -17.02 -17.28 -21.52
CA GLN A 362 -16.92 -16.51 -20.28
C GLN A 362 -16.92 -15.01 -20.60
N ARG A 363 -18.05 -14.36 -20.31
CA ARG A 363 -18.30 -12.94 -20.62
C ARG A 363 -17.77 -11.96 -19.55
N SER A 364 -17.16 -12.45 -18.47
CA SER A 364 -16.67 -11.59 -17.39
C SER A 364 -15.53 -12.27 -16.63
N ILE A 365 -14.53 -11.46 -16.25
CA ILE A 365 -13.39 -11.80 -15.39
C ILE A 365 -13.86 -12.04 -13.93
N GLY A 366 -15.10 -11.66 -13.59
CA GLY A 366 -15.63 -11.77 -12.23
C GLY A 366 -16.46 -13.03 -11.98
N GLN A 367 -15.80 -14.16 -11.71
CA GLN A 367 -16.25 -15.28 -10.85
C GLN A 367 -15.44 -16.53 -11.17
N GLY A 368 -14.23 -16.58 -10.62
CA GLY A 368 -13.57 -17.83 -10.30
C GLY A 368 -13.22 -17.74 -8.83
N ASP A 369 -13.84 -18.58 -8.00
CA ASP A 369 -13.53 -18.67 -6.58
C ASP A 369 -12.02 -18.83 -6.40
N ILE A 370 -11.47 -17.96 -5.58
CA ILE A 370 -10.09 -18.03 -5.14
C ILE A 370 -10.02 -19.15 -4.09
N GLU A 371 -9.81 -20.38 -4.52
CA GLU A 371 -9.21 -21.40 -3.65
C GLU A 371 -7.70 -21.12 -3.58
N LEU A 372 -7.31 -20.28 -2.62
CA LEU A 372 -5.93 -20.14 -2.18
C LEU A 372 -5.63 -21.29 -1.19
N PHE A 373 -4.73 -22.20 -1.59
CA PHE A 373 -4.01 -23.08 -0.68
C PHE A 373 -2.94 -22.32 0.09
#